data_AF-A0A2E3CR49-F1
#
_entry.id   AF-A0A2E3CR49-F1
#
_cell.length_a   1.000
_cell.length_b   1.000
_cell.length_c   1.000
_cell.angle_alpha   90.00
_cell.angle_beta   90.00
_cell.angle_gamma   90.00
#
_symmetry.space_group_name_H-M   'P 1'
#
loop_
_entity.id
_entity.type
_entity.pdbx_description
1 polymer ?
#
loop_
_entity_poly.entity_id
_entity_poly.type
_entity_poly.pdbx_seq_one_letter_code
_entity_poly.pdbx_strand_id
1 'polypeptide(L)'
;MSACSCVVRLLVSSCLVGQLLACSDSAETIAVDQSLTVTKSSHAELGAEVTEQAIFSENVTVAHQYGETLVPLNPERVVVLGAHDEDSLIALGLIPVAVTRSRPATELFPSVWSRRVLGETQIIDLGELERGLDYKRLAELRPDLVLAVKAALSRSEYEAISSVAATVAAPRDSDQHGLSWQEHVEFLGQVLSRDAEAGQAILVAQASILDAIRPHPSLKGSSFAWLKADREDSIRVAGGNIPSSRFLKQLGLVYPSDLDDEIGNEGWVLLTEQMVNLLDVDVLLVETESSLTDALIESSLLGAVPAVQQQKTVWLDRGTALHAAFNTVTILSLDLLLDELVPKISDVVTVVLDPPTAEEQLAMEAFRLVYGSETKWSEKKRHLENASELRLANEAYREGAADNGGITLRPKAAEIVNDSARIIYDVYFGDSAAYTDLDRTVYLIDGLWTVTEKDYCGFLSAAQVPCSE
;
A
#
# COMPACT_ATOMS: atom_id res chain seq x y z
N MET A 1 36.75 11.01 -10.85
CA MET A 1 36.65 10.49 -12.23
C MET A 1 35.52 9.48 -12.26
N SER A 2 34.51 9.76 -13.10
CA SER A 2 33.33 8.97 -13.49
C SER A 2 32.45 8.34 -12.40
N ALA A 3 31.42 9.11 -12.01
CA ALA A 3 30.12 8.58 -11.63
C ALA A 3 29.26 8.51 -12.91
N CYS A 4 28.70 7.34 -13.23
CA CYS A 4 27.80 7.16 -14.36
C CYS A 4 26.35 7.11 -13.85
N SER A 5 25.52 8.01 -14.38
CA SER A 5 24.11 8.22 -14.01
C SER A 5 23.22 7.06 -14.47
N CYS A 6 22.31 6.62 -13.60
CA CYS A 6 21.18 5.78 -13.98
C CYS A 6 19.99 6.69 -14.32
N VAL A 7 19.57 6.66 -15.58
CA VAL A 7 18.43 7.42 -16.12
C VAL A 7 17.15 6.60 -15.92
N VAL A 8 16.22 7.13 -15.13
CA VAL A 8 14.85 6.61 -14.99
C VAL A 8 14.05 6.96 -16.27
N ARG A 9 13.51 5.95 -16.94
CA ARG A 9 12.64 6.09 -18.12
C ARG A 9 11.19 6.35 -17.68
N LEU A 10 10.74 7.59 -17.82
CA LEU A 10 9.32 7.96 -17.84
C LEU A 10 8.71 7.60 -19.20
N LEU A 11 7.74 6.68 -19.23
CA LEU A 11 6.89 6.41 -20.39
C LEU A 11 5.59 7.21 -20.26
N VAL A 12 5.54 8.37 -20.89
CA VAL A 12 4.30 9.13 -21.12
C VAL A 12 3.70 8.65 -22.44
N SER A 13 2.62 7.87 -22.35
CA SER A 13 1.85 7.43 -23.51
C SER A 13 0.77 8.47 -23.85
N SER A 14 1.04 9.33 -24.83
CA SER A 14 0.03 10.22 -25.43
C SER A 14 -0.72 9.48 -26.53
N CYS A 15 -2.00 9.16 -26.29
CA CYS A 15 -2.92 8.69 -27.33
C CYS A 15 -3.47 9.88 -28.13
N LEU A 16 -3.04 9.99 -29.38
CA LEU A 16 -3.61 10.87 -30.40
C LEU A 16 -4.74 10.13 -31.13
N VAL A 17 -5.99 10.56 -30.94
CA VAL A 17 -7.15 10.25 -31.80
C VAL A 17 -7.51 11.59 -32.45
N GLY A 18 -7.66 11.80 -33.75
CA GLY A 18 -8.02 10.93 -34.86
C GLY A 18 -9.04 11.73 -35.68
N GLN A 19 -8.61 12.42 -36.74
CA GLN A 19 -9.54 13.05 -37.70
C GLN A 19 -9.03 12.87 -39.13
N LEU A 20 -9.61 11.91 -39.82
CA LEU A 20 -9.68 11.83 -41.27
C LEU A 20 -11.06 11.26 -41.57
N LEU A 21 -11.96 12.08 -42.10
CA LEU A 21 -12.96 11.66 -43.09
C LEU A 21 -13.46 12.91 -43.82
N ALA A 22 -13.19 12.93 -45.11
CA ALA A 22 -13.57 13.95 -46.06
C ALA A 22 -15.00 13.73 -46.58
N CYS A 23 -15.68 14.85 -46.81
CA CYS A 23 -16.69 15.15 -47.82
C CYS A 23 -17.58 14.02 -48.36
N SER A 24 -18.89 14.18 -48.16
CA SER A 24 -19.82 14.13 -49.31
C SER A 24 -20.98 15.10 -49.10
N ASP A 25 -21.11 15.97 -50.10
CA ASP A 25 -22.12 16.97 -50.38
C ASP A 25 -23.55 16.41 -50.43
N SER A 26 -24.53 17.20 -50.02
CA SER A 26 -25.82 17.40 -50.71
C SER A 26 -26.71 18.31 -49.88
N ALA A 27 -26.88 19.53 -50.38
CA ALA A 27 -27.84 20.51 -49.94
C ALA A 27 -29.28 20.05 -50.20
N GLU A 28 -30.19 20.37 -49.28
CA GLU A 28 -31.56 20.75 -49.66
C GLU A 28 -32.13 21.76 -48.67
N THR A 29 -32.41 22.93 -49.22
CA THR A 29 -33.04 24.10 -48.63
C THR A 29 -34.54 23.88 -48.58
N ILE A 30 -35.18 24.07 -47.42
CA ILE A 30 -36.57 24.51 -47.36
C ILE A 30 -36.66 25.67 -46.36
N ALA A 31 -36.64 26.88 -46.92
CA ALA A 31 -37.20 28.05 -46.27
C ALA A 31 -38.72 28.05 -46.51
N VAL A 32 -39.50 28.25 -45.45
CA VAL A 32 -40.86 28.77 -45.57
C VAL A 32 -40.96 30.04 -44.72
N ASP A 33 -41.57 31.01 -45.37
CA ASP A 33 -41.54 32.44 -45.15
C ASP A 33 -42.73 32.91 -44.29
N GLN A 34 -42.47 33.98 -43.54
CA GLN A 34 -43.35 35.05 -43.06
C GLN A 34 -44.78 34.77 -42.57
N SER A 35 -45.08 35.28 -41.36
CA SER A 35 -46.12 36.31 -41.24
C SER A 35 -45.88 37.21 -40.02
N LEU A 36 -45.56 38.47 -40.32
CA LEU A 36 -45.57 39.60 -39.40
C LEU A 36 -47.01 40.04 -39.14
N THR A 37 -47.39 40.19 -37.87
CA THR A 37 -48.47 41.10 -37.48
C THR A 37 -47.98 41.99 -36.35
N VAL A 38 -47.73 43.25 -36.71
CA VAL A 38 -47.49 44.38 -35.83
C VAL A 38 -48.81 44.78 -35.20
N THR A 39 -48.88 44.84 -33.87
CA THR A 39 -49.84 45.70 -33.16
C THR A 39 -49.07 46.47 -32.07
N LYS A 40 -49.18 47.80 -32.12
CA LYS A 40 -48.51 48.77 -31.22
C LYS A 40 -49.38 49.08 -30.00
N SER A 41 -48.70 49.51 -28.93
CA SER A 41 -49.17 50.23 -27.71
C SER A 41 -49.66 49.31 -26.58
N SER A 42 -49.22 49.44 -25.32
CA SER A 42 -48.90 50.66 -24.55
C SER A 42 -47.80 50.47 -23.50
N HIS A 43 -47.29 51.60 -23.00
CA HIS A 43 -46.28 51.77 -21.97
C HIS A 43 -46.47 50.93 -20.69
N ALA A 44 -45.36 50.36 -20.21
CA ALA A 44 -45.04 50.25 -18.80
C ALA A 44 -43.52 50.29 -18.65
N GLU A 45 -43.01 51.23 -17.86
CA GLU A 45 -41.62 51.27 -17.41
C GLU A 45 -41.27 49.94 -16.74
N LEU A 46 -40.21 49.28 -17.22
CA LEU A 46 -39.46 48.32 -16.40
C LEU A 46 -38.02 48.78 -16.36
N GLY A 47 -37.57 49.06 -15.14
CA GLY A 47 -36.19 49.34 -14.83
C GLY A 47 -35.30 48.19 -15.28
N ALA A 48 -34.09 48.55 -15.70
CA ALA A 48 -33.03 47.62 -15.96
C ALA A 48 -32.65 46.91 -14.65
N GLU A 49 -33.24 45.74 -14.41
CA GLU A 49 -32.66 44.75 -13.51
C GLU A 49 -31.50 44.11 -14.26
N VAL A 50 -30.30 44.49 -13.84
CA VAL A 50 -29.09 43.72 -14.07
C VAL A 50 -29.30 42.39 -13.36
N THR A 51 -29.71 41.36 -14.10
CA THR A 51 -29.60 39.98 -13.64
C THR A 51 -28.12 39.66 -13.50
N GLU A 52 -27.62 39.87 -12.30
CA GLU A 52 -26.43 39.21 -11.79
C GLU A 52 -26.69 37.71 -11.92
N GLN A 53 -26.02 37.10 -12.90
CA GLN A 53 -26.04 35.65 -13.07
C GLN A 53 -25.49 35.05 -11.79
N ALA A 54 -26.39 34.62 -10.91
CA ALA A 54 -26.05 33.70 -9.84
C ALA A 54 -25.47 32.45 -10.50
N ILE A 55 -24.15 32.30 -10.40
CA ILE A 55 -23.50 31.02 -10.60
C ILE A 55 -24.09 30.15 -9.49
N PHE A 56 -25.11 29.36 -9.82
CA PHE A 56 -25.56 28.30 -8.94
C PHE A 56 -24.40 27.32 -8.84
N SER A 57 -23.57 27.44 -7.79
CA SER A 57 -22.75 26.33 -7.35
C SER A 57 -23.72 25.26 -6.92
N GLU A 58 -23.94 24.26 -7.77
CA GLU A 58 -24.62 23.05 -7.37
C GLU A 58 -23.87 22.48 -6.16
N ASN A 59 -24.63 22.11 -5.12
CA ASN A 59 -24.10 21.57 -3.88
C ASN A 59 -24.53 20.10 -3.76
N VAL A 60 -23.73 19.30 -3.06
CA VAL A 60 -24.09 17.95 -2.63
C VAL A 60 -24.29 17.93 -1.13
N THR A 61 -25.38 17.30 -0.69
CA THR A 61 -25.65 17.10 0.73
C THR A 61 -24.84 15.91 1.23
N VAL A 62 -23.94 16.17 2.18
CA VAL A 62 -23.09 15.16 2.82
C VAL A 62 -23.56 14.95 4.25
N ALA A 63 -23.89 13.71 4.60
CA ALA A 63 -24.18 13.31 5.98
C ALA A 63 -22.89 12.96 6.75
N HIS A 64 -22.77 13.47 7.97
CA HIS A 64 -21.64 13.21 8.87
C HIS A 64 -22.10 13.24 10.33
N GLN A 65 -21.21 12.96 11.29
CA GLN A 65 -21.51 12.78 12.72
C GLN A 65 -22.25 13.94 13.41
N TYR A 66 -22.24 15.14 12.81
CA TYR A 66 -22.89 16.35 13.34
C TYR A 66 -24.13 16.80 12.57
N GLY A 67 -24.55 16.05 11.55
CA GLY A 67 -25.74 16.37 10.77
C GLY A 67 -25.51 16.21 9.28
N GLU A 68 -25.81 17.27 8.53
CA GLU A 68 -25.66 17.34 7.08
C GLU A 68 -25.04 18.69 6.71
N THR A 69 -24.17 18.68 5.71
CA THR A 69 -23.54 19.88 5.16
C THR A 69 -23.77 19.93 3.65
N LEU A 70 -24.12 21.11 3.15
CA LEU A 70 -24.15 21.38 1.71
C LEU A 70 -22.72 21.71 1.25
N VAL A 71 -22.10 20.78 0.54
CA VAL A 71 -20.73 20.90 0.03
C VAL A 71 -20.79 21.41 -1.42
N PRO A 72 -20.04 22.46 -1.79
CA PRO A 72 -19.95 22.90 -3.18
C PRO A 72 -19.41 21.78 -4.08
N LEU A 73 -19.97 21.58 -5.27
CA LEU A 73 -19.47 20.55 -6.21
C LEU A 73 -18.00 20.75 -6.61
N ASN A 74 -17.52 21.99 -6.64
CA ASN A 74 -16.16 22.33 -7.05
C ASN A 74 -15.53 23.30 -6.04
N PRO A 75 -15.13 22.83 -4.85
CA PRO A 75 -14.48 23.69 -3.88
C PRO A 75 -13.07 24.05 -4.37
N GLU A 76 -12.74 25.34 -4.42
CA GLU A 76 -11.42 25.82 -4.85
C GLU A 76 -10.46 25.98 -3.67
N ARG A 77 -11.00 26.26 -2.48
CA ARG A 77 -10.26 26.57 -1.26
C ARG A 77 -10.60 25.58 -0.16
N VAL A 78 -9.98 24.41 -0.23
CA VAL A 78 -10.16 23.35 0.78
C VAL A 78 -9.14 23.51 1.91
N VAL A 79 -9.62 23.60 3.15
CA VAL A 79 -8.79 23.51 4.36
C VAL A 79 -8.99 22.15 5.02
N VAL A 80 -7.91 21.54 5.48
CA VAL A 80 -7.94 20.22 6.11
C VAL A 80 -7.49 20.33 7.56
N LEU A 81 -8.29 19.79 8.48
CA LEU A 81 -8.05 19.82 9.92
C LEU A 81 -7.85 18.41 10.52
N GLY A 82 -8.25 17.36 9.81
CA GLY A 82 -8.08 15.98 10.28
C GLY A 82 -6.69 15.45 10.01
N ALA A 83 -6.25 14.48 10.83
CA ALA A 83 -4.91 13.95 10.77
C ALA A 83 -4.63 13.17 9.47
N HIS A 84 -3.78 13.73 8.61
CA HIS A 84 -3.44 13.21 7.29
C HIS A 84 -4.64 13.08 6.33
N ASP A 85 -5.73 13.82 6.58
CA ASP A 85 -6.90 13.85 5.68
C ASP A 85 -6.50 14.38 4.28
N GLU A 86 -5.45 15.20 4.21
CA GLU A 86 -4.95 15.80 2.97
C GLU A 86 -4.43 14.77 1.97
N ASP A 87 -3.99 13.60 2.42
CA ASP A 87 -3.41 12.60 1.53
C ASP A 87 -4.46 12.03 0.57
N SER A 88 -5.68 11.81 1.06
CA SER A 88 -6.79 11.35 0.22
C SER A 88 -7.27 12.46 -0.72
N LEU A 89 -7.28 13.71 -0.25
CA LEU A 89 -7.59 14.87 -1.09
C LEU A 89 -6.59 15.01 -2.26
N ILE A 90 -5.29 14.91 -1.96
CA ILE A 90 -4.20 14.97 -2.93
C ILE A 90 -4.29 13.79 -3.91
N ALA A 91 -4.57 12.58 -3.44
CA ALA A 91 -4.76 11.40 -4.30
C ALA A 91 -5.96 11.55 -5.25
N LEU A 92 -7.00 12.29 -4.86
CA LEU A 92 -8.15 12.64 -5.71
C LEU A 92 -7.90 13.84 -6.62
N GLY A 93 -6.68 14.39 -6.61
CA GLY A 93 -6.22 15.46 -7.50
C GLY A 93 -6.46 16.88 -7.00
N LEU A 94 -6.84 17.08 -5.73
CA LEU A 94 -7.01 18.41 -5.13
C LEU A 94 -5.88 18.72 -4.15
N ILE A 95 -5.40 19.96 -4.15
CA ILE A 95 -4.37 20.41 -3.22
C ILE A 95 -5.04 21.35 -2.20
N PRO A 96 -4.94 21.08 -0.89
CA PRO A 96 -5.52 21.96 0.11
C PRO A 96 -4.74 23.27 0.21
N VAL A 97 -5.42 24.37 0.53
CA VAL A 97 -4.75 25.66 0.76
C VAL A 97 -4.03 25.69 2.11
N ALA A 98 -4.55 24.94 3.09
CA ALA A 98 -3.98 24.86 4.42
C ALA A 98 -4.34 23.52 5.10
N VAL A 99 -3.44 23.05 5.95
CA VAL A 99 -3.55 21.79 6.68
C VAL A 99 -3.08 22.01 8.12
N THR A 100 -3.74 21.38 9.10
CA THR A 100 -3.18 21.24 10.46
C THR A 100 -2.17 20.11 10.52
N ARG A 101 -1.01 20.32 11.15
CA ARG A 101 -0.04 19.24 11.38
C ARG A 101 -0.51 18.25 12.44
N SER A 102 -0.36 16.97 12.14
CA SER A 102 -0.42 15.91 13.14
C SER A 102 0.93 15.72 13.85
N ARG A 103 0.90 15.34 15.14
CA ARG A 103 2.09 15.05 15.96
C ARG A 103 2.65 13.63 15.72
N PRO A 104 3.95 13.45 15.98
CA PRO A 104 4.98 13.45 14.96
C PRO A 104 5.20 12.04 14.42
N ALA A 105 5.48 11.97 13.12
CA ALA A 105 6.72 11.32 12.77
C ALA A 105 7.32 12.01 11.54
N THR A 106 8.54 12.50 11.78
CA THR A 106 9.26 13.58 11.09
C THR A 106 8.80 15.02 11.40
N GLU A 107 9.76 15.93 11.62
CA GLU A 107 9.54 17.40 11.64
C GLU A 107 9.14 17.97 10.26
N LEU A 108 8.89 17.10 9.27
CA LEU A 108 8.75 17.48 7.87
C LEU A 108 7.27 17.73 7.57
N PHE A 109 6.96 18.98 7.24
CA PHE A 109 5.67 19.39 6.72
C PHE A 109 5.81 20.00 5.32
N PRO A 110 4.97 19.60 4.34
CA PRO A 110 4.09 18.42 4.36
C PRO A 110 4.89 17.12 4.57
N SER A 111 4.18 16.00 4.81
CA SER A 111 4.82 14.69 5.01
C SER A 111 5.76 14.33 3.85
N VAL A 112 6.69 13.39 4.07
CA VAL A 112 7.63 12.98 3.01
C VAL A 112 6.92 12.41 1.78
N TRP A 113 5.79 11.71 1.95
CA TRP A 113 5.04 11.14 0.85
C TRP A 113 4.17 12.18 0.15
N SER A 114 3.52 13.09 0.89
CA SER A 114 2.74 14.17 0.27
C SER A 114 3.65 15.09 -0.55
N ARG A 115 4.89 15.38 -0.09
CA ARG A 115 5.87 16.17 -0.86
C ARG A 115 6.29 15.54 -2.19
N ARG A 116 6.32 14.20 -2.30
CA ARG A 116 6.62 13.53 -3.58
C ARG A 116 5.59 13.89 -4.65
N VAL A 117 4.34 14.08 -4.25
CA VAL A 117 3.23 14.45 -5.14
C VAL A 117 3.16 15.97 -5.35
N LEU A 118 3.31 16.76 -4.28
CA LEU A 118 3.15 18.21 -4.32
C LEU A 118 4.30 18.95 -5.02
N GLY A 119 5.50 18.37 -5.05
CA GLY A 119 6.69 19.03 -5.56
C GLY A 119 7.00 20.32 -4.80
N GLU A 120 7.04 21.44 -5.51
CA GLU A 120 7.29 22.78 -4.94
C GLU A 120 6.01 23.48 -4.42
N THR A 121 4.84 22.86 -4.59
CA THR A 121 3.57 23.46 -4.18
C THR A 121 3.52 23.59 -2.66
N GLN A 122 3.29 24.82 -2.18
CA GLN A 122 3.22 25.10 -0.74
C GLN A 122 1.79 24.99 -0.21
N ILE A 123 1.67 24.39 0.98
CA ILE A 123 0.46 24.31 1.77
C ILE A 123 0.70 25.11 3.06
N ILE A 124 -0.28 25.89 3.50
CA ILE A 124 -0.16 26.67 4.74
C ILE A 124 -0.28 25.73 5.96
N ASP A 125 0.68 25.80 6.87
CA ASP A 125 0.62 25.13 8.16
C ASP A 125 -0.28 25.92 9.14
N LEU A 126 -1.36 25.30 9.61
CA LEU A 126 -2.25 25.86 10.63
C LEU A 126 -1.84 25.52 12.06
N GLY A 127 -0.73 24.78 12.23
CA GLY A 127 -0.27 24.27 13.51
C GLY A 127 -0.95 22.96 13.90
N GLU A 128 -0.79 22.59 15.17
CA GLU A 128 -1.35 21.36 15.74
C GLU A 128 -2.76 21.64 16.27
N LEU A 129 -3.76 20.92 15.77
CA LEU A 129 -5.16 21.12 16.17
C LEU A 129 -5.35 20.94 17.69
N GLU A 130 -4.62 20.01 18.31
CA GLU A 130 -4.69 19.71 19.74
C GLU A 130 -4.14 20.83 20.62
N ARG A 131 -3.38 21.77 20.05
CA ARG A 131 -2.95 23.00 20.76
C ARG A 131 -3.96 24.14 20.63
N GLY A 132 -5.07 23.90 19.91
CA GLY A 132 -6.11 24.88 19.62
C GLY A 132 -5.99 25.45 18.20
N LEU A 133 -7.16 25.67 17.58
CA LEU A 133 -7.28 26.24 16.23
C LEU A 133 -7.34 27.78 16.29
N ASP A 134 -6.55 28.45 15.44
CA ASP A 134 -6.72 29.89 15.20
C ASP A 134 -7.88 30.12 14.20
N TYR A 135 -9.08 30.31 14.75
CA TYR A 135 -10.30 30.57 13.98
C TYR A 135 -10.22 31.84 13.13
N LYS A 136 -9.50 32.86 13.59
CA LYS A 136 -9.32 34.09 12.81
C LYS A 136 -8.46 33.79 11.59
N ARG A 137 -7.37 33.05 11.77
CA ARG A 137 -6.52 32.60 10.67
C ARG A 137 -7.28 31.73 9.68
N LEU A 138 -8.11 30.80 10.17
CA LEU A 138 -9.00 30.00 9.32
C LEU A 138 -9.93 30.89 8.48
N ALA A 139 -10.58 31.88 9.10
CA ALA A 139 -11.48 32.79 8.38
C ALA A 139 -10.76 33.67 7.34
N GLU A 140 -9.53 34.12 7.63
CA GLU A 140 -8.69 34.87 6.68
C GLU A 140 -8.37 34.06 5.42
N LEU A 141 -8.32 32.73 5.52
CA LEU A 141 -8.12 31.85 4.37
C LEU A 141 -9.35 31.79 3.46
N ARG A 142 -10.53 32.23 3.91
CA ARG A 142 -11.80 32.16 3.14
C ARG A 142 -11.98 30.78 2.49
N PRO A 143 -12.05 29.68 3.27
CA PRO A 143 -12.27 28.36 2.71
C PRO A 143 -13.67 28.24 2.12
N ASP A 144 -13.80 27.45 1.05
CA ASP A 144 -15.10 27.03 0.51
C ASP A 144 -15.57 25.76 1.21
N LEU A 145 -14.62 24.94 1.68
CA LEU A 145 -14.82 23.67 2.35
C LEU A 145 -13.75 23.45 3.41
N VAL A 146 -14.16 22.95 4.56
CA VAL A 146 -13.29 22.44 5.62
C VAL A 146 -13.51 20.94 5.79
N LEU A 147 -12.45 20.16 5.66
CA LEU A 147 -12.43 18.71 5.90
C LEU A 147 -11.87 18.43 7.30
N ALA A 148 -12.67 17.79 8.14
CA ALA A 148 -12.37 17.46 9.52
C ALA A 148 -12.76 16.00 9.80
N VAL A 149 -12.47 15.11 8.86
CA VAL A 149 -12.96 13.72 8.83
C VAL A 149 -12.26 12.90 9.92
N LYS A 150 -10.93 13.02 10.02
CA LYS A 150 -10.14 12.42 11.12
C LYS A 150 -9.79 13.45 12.20
N ALA A 151 -10.62 14.48 12.37
CA ALA A 151 -10.49 15.43 13.45
C ALA A 151 -11.44 15.06 14.60
N ALA A 152 -10.90 14.87 15.81
CA ALA A 152 -11.69 14.62 17.01
C ALA A 152 -12.29 15.92 17.57
N LEU A 153 -13.07 16.62 16.75
CA LEU A 153 -13.73 17.86 17.16
C LEU A 153 -14.76 17.59 18.26
N SER A 154 -14.99 18.57 19.13
CA SER A 154 -16.22 18.67 19.90
C SER A 154 -17.34 19.30 19.06
N ARG A 155 -18.60 19.13 19.49
CA ARG A 155 -19.74 19.75 18.82
C ARG A 155 -19.61 21.29 18.75
N SER A 156 -19.08 21.92 19.79
CA SER A 156 -18.84 23.37 19.82
C SER A 156 -17.73 23.81 18.85
N GLU A 157 -16.66 23.03 18.71
CA GLU A 157 -15.61 23.33 17.73
C GLU A 157 -16.14 23.19 16.31
N TYR A 158 -16.90 22.12 16.03
CA TYR A 158 -17.57 21.94 14.75
C TYR A 158 -18.50 23.11 14.41
N GLU A 159 -19.35 23.57 15.35
CA GLU A 159 -20.25 24.70 15.12
C GLU A 159 -19.47 26.00 14.86
N ALA A 160 -18.37 26.23 15.56
CA ALA A 160 -17.50 27.38 15.35
C ALA A 160 -16.83 27.36 13.97
N ILE A 161 -16.30 26.21 13.54
CA ILE A 161 -15.70 26.04 12.20
C ILE A 161 -16.77 26.18 11.10
N SER A 162 -17.95 25.60 11.33
CA SER A 162 -19.09 25.66 10.39
C SER A 162 -19.64 27.08 10.20
N SER A 163 -19.40 27.97 11.16
CA SER A 163 -19.73 29.40 11.00
C SER A 163 -18.81 30.13 10.02
N VAL A 164 -17.66 29.53 9.67
CA VAL A 164 -16.68 30.06 8.72
C VAL A 164 -16.91 29.53 7.30
N ALA A 165 -17.14 28.22 7.14
CA ALA A 165 -17.36 27.57 5.84
C ALA A 165 -18.07 26.23 5.98
N ALA A 166 -18.53 25.67 4.85
CA ALA A 166 -19.07 24.30 4.80
C ALA A 166 -18.05 23.32 5.41
N THR A 167 -18.47 22.51 6.38
CA THR A 167 -17.55 21.68 7.17
C THR A 167 -18.04 20.25 7.21
N VAL A 168 -17.19 19.32 6.76
CA VAL A 168 -17.48 17.88 6.81
C VAL A 168 -16.68 17.24 7.92
N ALA A 169 -17.37 16.64 8.89
CA ALA A 169 -16.76 15.87 9.97
C ALA A 169 -16.73 14.36 9.64
N ALA A 170 -16.34 13.52 10.60
CA ALA A 170 -16.34 12.06 10.45
C ALA A 170 -17.72 11.51 9.98
N PRO A 171 -17.76 10.41 9.19
CA PRO A 171 -19.01 9.76 8.80
C PRO A 171 -19.88 9.37 10.00
N ARG A 172 -21.22 9.31 9.82
CA ARG A 172 -22.15 8.99 10.94
C ARG A 172 -21.89 7.62 11.57
N ASP A 173 -21.53 6.65 10.74
CA ASP A 173 -21.30 5.25 11.14
C ASP A 173 -19.80 4.94 11.17
N SER A 174 -18.96 5.94 11.49
CA SER A 174 -17.51 5.74 11.59
C SER A 174 -17.20 4.66 12.63
N ASP A 175 -16.45 3.65 12.21
CA ASP A 175 -15.92 2.61 13.11
C ASP A 175 -15.23 3.28 14.31
N GLN A 176 -15.48 2.75 15.50
CA GLN A 176 -14.79 3.17 16.73
C GLN A 176 -13.26 3.03 16.64
N HIS A 177 -12.78 2.17 15.74
CA HIS A 177 -11.35 1.98 15.44
C HIS A 177 -10.83 2.91 14.33
N GLY A 178 -11.65 3.83 13.83
CA GLY A 178 -11.31 4.77 12.76
C GLY A 178 -11.50 4.20 11.35
N LEU A 179 -11.39 5.05 10.35
CA LEU A 179 -11.53 4.65 8.94
C LEU A 179 -10.25 3.97 8.43
N SER A 180 -10.42 2.94 7.61
CA SER A 180 -9.34 2.45 6.75
C SER A 180 -8.98 3.49 5.70
N TRP A 181 -7.82 3.34 5.08
CA TRP A 181 -7.42 4.22 3.98
C TRP A 181 -8.40 4.16 2.81
N GLN A 182 -9.00 3.00 2.53
CA GLN A 182 -10.04 2.84 1.50
C GLN A 182 -11.31 3.60 1.85
N GLU A 183 -11.85 3.38 3.06
CA GLU A 183 -13.08 4.03 3.52
C GLU A 183 -12.91 5.56 3.55
N HIS A 184 -11.71 6.04 3.91
CA HIS A 184 -11.42 7.47 3.90
C HIS A 184 -11.39 8.06 2.48
N VAL A 185 -10.75 7.38 1.52
CA VAL A 185 -10.72 7.80 0.11
C VAL A 185 -12.12 7.74 -0.52
N GLU A 186 -12.88 6.69 -0.23
CA GLU A 186 -14.27 6.53 -0.71
C GLU A 186 -15.17 7.64 -0.16
N PHE A 187 -15.07 7.93 1.15
CA PHE A 187 -15.84 9.00 1.78
C PHE A 187 -15.49 10.37 1.18
N LEU A 188 -14.21 10.70 1.00
CA LEU A 188 -13.83 11.95 0.34
C LEU A 188 -14.23 11.99 -1.14
N GLY A 189 -14.24 10.84 -1.83
CA GLY A 189 -14.81 10.70 -3.16
C GLY A 189 -16.27 11.17 -3.17
N GLN A 190 -17.10 10.68 -2.25
CA GLN A 190 -18.50 11.10 -2.14
C GLN A 190 -18.64 12.59 -1.79
N VAL A 191 -17.84 13.08 -0.84
CA VAL A 191 -17.85 14.50 -0.42
C VAL A 191 -17.56 15.44 -1.60
N LEU A 192 -16.66 15.04 -2.49
CA LEU A 192 -16.17 15.86 -3.60
C LEU A 192 -16.83 15.50 -4.95
N SER A 193 -17.80 14.58 -4.97
CA SER A 193 -18.41 14.04 -6.19
C SER A 193 -17.38 13.45 -7.19
N ARG A 194 -16.44 12.68 -6.64
CA ARG A 194 -15.29 12.03 -7.30
C ARG A 194 -15.25 10.53 -7.05
N ASP A 195 -16.41 9.87 -7.04
CA ASP A 195 -16.53 8.43 -6.78
C ASP A 195 -15.71 7.59 -7.76
N ALA A 196 -15.64 8.01 -9.03
CA ALA A 196 -14.88 7.32 -10.07
C ALA A 196 -13.36 7.41 -9.81
N GLU A 197 -12.85 8.60 -9.49
CA GLU A 197 -11.44 8.80 -9.15
C GLU A 197 -11.06 8.08 -7.86
N ALA A 198 -11.94 8.09 -6.85
CA ALA A 198 -11.76 7.34 -5.62
C ALA A 198 -11.65 5.83 -5.88
N GLY A 199 -12.59 5.27 -6.65
CA GLY A 199 -12.54 3.86 -7.04
C GLY A 199 -11.27 3.50 -7.80
N GLN A 200 -10.85 4.34 -8.75
CA GLN A 200 -9.61 4.13 -9.50
C GLN A 200 -8.37 4.19 -8.59
N ALA A 201 -8.28 5.16 -7.69
CA ALA A 201 -7.15 5.30 -6.78
C ALA A 201 -7.03 4.10 -5.83
N ILE A 202 -8.16 3.61 -5.31
CA ILE A 202 -8.22 2.40 -4.46
C ILE A 202 -7.74 1.17 -5.23
N LEU A 203 -8.19 0.97 -6.47
CA LEU A 203 -7.76 -0.17 -7.29
C LEU A 203 -6.25 -0.15 -7.58
N VAL A 204 -5.69 1.02 -7.87
CA VAL A 204 -4.24 1.18 -8.08
C VAL A 204 -3.46 0.84 -6.82
N ALA A 205 -3.87 1.37 -5.67
CA ALA A 205 -3.24 1.09 -4.39
C ALA A 205 -3.32 -0.41 -4.01
N GLN A 206 -4.45 -1.07 -4.27
CA GLN A 206 -4.60 -2.52 -4.08
C GLN A 206 -3.67 -3.31 -5.00
N ALA A 207 -3.50 -2.91 -6.26
CA ALA A 207 -2.55 -3.53 -7.17
C ALA A 207 -1.11 -3.39 -6.68
N SER A 208 -0.72 -2.21 -6.17
CA SER A 208 0.60 -2.00 -5.56
C SER A 208 0.84 -2.91 -4.36
N ILE A 209 -0.16 -3.09 -3.49
CA ILE A 209 -0.07 -4.03 -2.36
C ILE A 209 0.18 -5.46 -2.86
N LEU A 210 -0.57 -5.91 -3.87
CA LEU A 210 -0.40 -7.24 -4.46
C LEU A 210 0.97 -7.43 -5.12
N ASP A 211 1.47 -6.41 -5.81
CA ASP A 211 2.80 -6.40 -6.42
C ASP A 211 3.89 -6.50 -5.36
N ALA A 212 3.76 -5.75 -4.26
CA ALA A 212 4.71 -5.74 -3.16
C ALA A 212 4.77 -7.07 -2.40
N ILE A 213 3.65 -7.77 -2.20
CA ILE A 213 3.65 -9.06 -1.48
C ILE A 213 3.99 -10.27 -2.37
N ARG A 214 3.89 -10.15 -3.71
CA ARG A 214 4.21 -11.22 -4.66
C ARG A 214 5.59 -11.87 -4.44
N PRO A 215 6.68 -11.12 -4.20
CA PRO A 215 8.00 -11.71 -3.92
C PRO A 215 8.15 -12.27 -2.50
N HIS A 216 7.13 -12.14 -1.63
CA HIS A 216 7.17 -12.56 -0.22
C HIS A 216 6.05 -13.56 0.11
N PRO A 217 6.05 -14.77 -0.50
CA PRO A 217 4.97 -15.74 -0.34
C PRO A 217 4.80 -16.23 1.11
N SER A 218 5.84 -16.11 1.94
CA SER A 218 5.84 -16.47 3.35
C SER A 218 4.93 -15.58 4.21
N LEU A 219 4.62 -14.35 3.78
CA LEU A 219 3.72 -13.46 4.53
C LEU A 219 2.30 -14.02 4.66
N LYS A 220 1.85 -14.81 3.69
CA LYS A 220 0.48 -15.32 3.66
C LYS A 220 0.28 -16.34 4.77
N GLY A 221 -0.57 -15.98 5.74
CA GLY A 221 -0.90 -16.84 6.88
C GLY A 221 0.00 -16.65 8.09
N SER A 222 1.11 -15.92 7.97
CA SER A 222 1.98 -15.61 9.11
C SER A 222 1.26 -14.73 10.12
N SER A 223 1.41 -15.10 11.38
CA SER A 223 0.81 -14.40 12.51
C SER A 223 1.55 -13.10 12.84
N PHE A 224 0.83 -12.07 13.29
CA PHE A 224 1.45 -10.82 13.74
C PHE A 224 0.87 -10.29 15.05
N ALA A 225 1.67 -9.50 15.75
CA ALA A 225 1.23 -8.61 16.82
C ALA A 225 1.99 -7.29 16.72
N TRP A 226 1.37 -6.21 17.22
CA TRP A 226 1.98 -4.88 17.24
C TRP A 226 1.99 -4.31 18.65
N LEU A 227 3.18 -3.86 19.09
CA LEU A 227 3.42 -3.26 20.38
C LEU A 227 3.83 -1.80 20.25
N LYS A 228 3.37 -1.01 21.23
CA LYS A 228 3.86 0.33 21.51
C LYS A 228 4.56 0.35 22.85
N ALA A 229 5.88 0.53 22.83
CA ALA A 229 6.69 0.60 24.02
C ALA A 229 7.10 2.05 24.29
N ASP A 230 6.53 2.65 25.34
CA ASP A 230 6.90 4.00 25.80
C ASP A 230 8.04 3.96 26.83
N ARG A 231 8.15 2.86 27.58
CA ARG A 231 9.14 2.53 28.62
C ARG A 231 9.06 1.01 28.91
N GLU A 232 10.06 0.46 29.59
CA GLU A 232 10.15 -0.99 29.90
C GLU A 232 8.90 -1.58 30.56
N ASP A 233 8.23 -0.79 31.41
CA ASP A 233 7.05 -1.20 32.19
C ASP A 233 5.73 -0.61 31.63
N SER A 234 5.74 -0.06 30.42
CA SER A 234 4.56 0.51 29.76
C SER A 234 4.57 0.18 28.29
N ILE A 235 4.22 -1.07 28.03
CA ILE A 235 4.06 -1.62 26.70
C ILE A 235 2.57 -1.82 26.47
N ARG A 236 2.06 -1.36 25.32
CA ARG A 236 0.68 -1.58 24.90
C ARG A 236 0.64 -2.50 23.70
N VAL A 237 -0.37 -3.36 23.66
CA VAL A 237 -0.66 -4.23 22.52
C VAL A 237 -1.78 -3.60 21.70
N ALA A 238 -1.60 -3.57 20.38
CA ALA A 238 -2.55 -3.01 19.44
C ALA A 238 -3.64 -4.03 19.09
N GLY A 239 -4.90 -3.60 19.03
CA GLY A 239 -6.03 -4.44 18.63
C GLY A 239 -6.00 -4.82 17.14
N GLY A 240 -6.68 -5.90 16.78
CA GLY A 240 -6.68 -6.46 15.42
C GLY A 240 -7.44 -5.62 14.38
N ASN A 241 -8.26 -4.65 14.80
CA ASN A 241 -9.19 -3.92 13.93
C ASN A 241 -8.81 -2.46 13.64
N ILE A 242 -7.76 -1.94 14.29
CA ILE A 242 -7.23 -0.60 13.99
C ILE A 242 -6.63 -0.54 12.57
N PRO A 243 -6.49 0.65 11.96
CA PRO A 243 -6.13 0.80 10.54
C PRO A 243 -4.81 0.13 10.17
N SER A 244 -3.78 0.24 11.02
CA SER A 244 -2.48 -0.41 10.80
C SER A 244 -2.57 -1.94 10.84
N SER A 245 -3.34 -2.51 11.77
CA SER A 245 -3.60 -3.96 11.83
C SER A 245 -4.41 -4.44 10.61
N ARG A 246 -5.38 -3.64 10.13
CA ARG A 246 -6.11 -3.92 8.88
C ARG A 246 -5.18 -3.87 7.67
N PHE A 247 -4.20 -2.97 7.64
CA PHE A 247 -3.18 -2.93 6.59
C PHE A 247 -2.27 -4.16 6.63
N LEU A 248 -1.80 -4.58 7.81
CA LEU A 248 -1.01 -5.82 7.94
C LEU A 248 -1.79 -7.05 7.45
N LYS A 249 -3.10 -7.13 7.73
CA LYS A 249 -3.97 -8.17 7.16
C LYS A 249 -4.07 -8.10 5.63
N GLN A 250 -4.01 -6.91 5.02
CA GLN A 250 -3.96 -6.76 3.56
C GLN A 250 -2.66 -7.30 2.94
N LEU A 251 -1.57 -7.36 3.72
CA LEU A 251 -0.32 -8.02 3.30
C LEU A 251 -0.40 -9.55 3.35
N GLY A 252 -1.50 -10.11 3.84
CA GLY A 252 -1.70 -11.56 4.00
C GLY A 252 -1.40 -12.10 5.40
N LEU A 253 -1.00 -11.23 6.35
CA LEU A 253 -0.75 -11.62 7.73
C LEU A 253 -2.07 -11.88 8.49
N VAL A 254 -1.99 -12.68 9.55
CA VAL A 254 -3.13 -13.09 10.37
C VAL A 254 -2.98 -12.55 11.78
N TYR A 255 -4.05 -11.97 12.32
CA TYR A 255 -4.09 -11.58 13.72
C TYR A 255 -4.57 -12.77 14.56
N PRO A 256 -3.83 -13.24 15.58
CA PRO A 256 -4.19 -14.43 16.35
C PRO A 256 -5.56 -14.28 17.03
N SER A 257 -6.42 -15.31 16.95
CA SER A 257 -7.76 -15.30 17.57
C SER A 257 -7.70 -15.15 19.08
N ASP A 258 -6.76 -15.84 19.73
CA ASP A 258 -6.64 -15.83 21.18
C ASP A 258 -6.19 -14.45 21.69
N LEU A 259 -5.41 -13.72 20.88
CA LEU A 259 -5.06 -12.34 21.16
C LEU A 259 -6.24 -11.39 20.91
N ASP A 260 -7.01 -11.63 19.84
CA ASP A 260 -8.24 -10.86 19.54
C ASP A 260 -9.28 -11.01 20.66
N ASP A 261 -9.46 -12.22 21.20
CA ASP A 261 -10.37 -12.50 22.31
C ASP A 261 -9.96 -11.76 23.60
N GLU A 262 -8.65 -11.68 23.88
CA GLU A 262 -8.11 -11.00 25.07
C GLU A 262 -8.21 -9.48 24.96
N ILE A 263 -7.96 -8.90 23.79
CA ILE A 263 -8.05 -7.45 23.57
C ILE A 263 -9.51 -7.01 23.39
N GLY A 264 -10.32 -7.83 22.73
CA GLY A 264 -11.67 -7.52 22.32
C GLY A 264 -11.74 -6.31 21.39
N ASN A 265 -12.59 -5.36 21.76
CA ASN A 265 -12.92 -4.18 20.95
C ASN A 265 -12.04 -2.96 21.24
N GLU A 266 -10.97 -3.12 22.02
CA GLU A 266 -10.07 -2.03 22.37
C GLU A 266 -9.05 -1.77 21.27
N GLY A 267 -8.78 -0.49 20.98
CA GLY A 267 -7.71 -0.15 20.02
C GLY A 267 -6.32 -0.45 20.57
N TRP A 268 -6.13 -0.29 21.88
CA TRP A 268 -4.88 -0.52 22.59
C TRP A 268 -5.14 -0.97 24.03
N VAL A 269 -4.46 -2.01 24.48
CA VAL A 269 -4.49 -2.46 25.89
C VAL A 269 -3.09 -2.52 26.47
N LEU A 270 -2.96 -2.43 27.79
CA LEU A 270 -1.67 -2.62 28.46
C LEU A 270 -1.24 -4.09 28.35
N LEU A 271 0.02 -4.33 27.97
CA LEU A 271 0.60 -5.66 27.96
C LEU A 271 0.70 -6.19 29.39
N THR A 272 0.11 -7.35 29.65
CA THR A 272 0.19 -8.06 30.93
C THR A 272 1.06 -9.33 30.80
N GLU A 273 1.51 -9.88 31.93
CA GLU A 273 2.25 -11.15 31.93
C GLU A 273 1.47 -12.31 31.30
N GLN A 274 0.13 -12.30 31.40
CA GLN A 274 -0.74 -13.34 30.84
C GLN A 274 -0.75 -13.32 29.31
N MET A 275 -0.59 -12.13 28.72
CA MET A 275 -0.57 -11.93 27.27
C MET A 275 0.78 -12.28 26.64
N VAL A 276 1.87 -12.39 27.40
CA VAL A 276 3.23 -12.64 26.86
C VAL A 276 3.27 -13.90 25.98
N ASN A 277 2.58 -14.96 26.38
CA ASN A 277 2.52 -16.21 25.60
C ASN A 277 1.62 -16.09 24.36
N LEU A 278 0.69 -15.13 24.32
CA LEU A 278 -0.15 -14.86 23.14
C LEU A 278 0.63 -14.11 22.05
N LEU A 279 1.85 -13.64 22.36
CA LEU A 279 2.75 -12.93 21.45
C LEU A 279 3.83 -13.85 20.84
N ASP A 280 3.64 -15.18 20.86
CA ASP A 280 4.42 -16.10 20.03
C ASP A 280 3.92 -16.05 18.58
N VAL A 281 4.25 -14.94 17.92
CA VAL A 281 3.84 -14.62 16.55
C VAL A 281 5.02 -14.69 15.59
N ASP A 282 4.74 -14.83 14.30
CA ASP A 282 5.75 -14.84 13.24
C ASP A 282 6.36 -13.46 13.00
N VAL A 283 5.61 -12.39 13.28
CA VAL A 283 6.05 -11.00 13.16
C VAL A 283 5.60 -10.20 14.37
N LEU A 284 6.55 -9.78 15.21
CA LEU A 284 6.29 -8.83 16.28
C LEU A 284 6.76 -7.44 15.86
N LEU A 285 5.84 -6.53 15.57
CA LEU A 285 6.19 -5.13 15.34
C LEU A 285 6.29 -4.40 16.68
N VAL A 286 7.37 -3.66 16.92
CA VAL A 286 7.55 -2.88 18.14
C VAL A 286 7.91 -1.45 17.79
N GLU A 287 7.03 -0.51 18.12
CA GLU A 287 7.35 0.91 18.03
C GLU A 287 7.96 1.45 19.33
N THR A 288 9.13 2.07 19.23
CA THR A 288 9.87 2.59 20.38
C THR A 288 10.87 3.67 19.93
N GLU A 289 11.43 4.40 20.89
CA GLU A 289 12.64 5.19 20.64
C GLU A 289 13.83 4.25 20.54
N SER A 290 14.72 4.46 19.57
CA SER A 290 15.87 3.57 19.34
C SER A 290 16.76 3.41 20.58
N SER A 291 16.85 4.45 21.41
CA SER A 291 17.59 4.47 22.69
C SER A 291 17.03 3.53 23.76
N LEU A 292 15.79 3.06 23.63
CA LEU A 292 15.14 2.16 24.57
C LEU A 292 15.21 0.68 24.14
N THR A 293 15.67 0.39 22.93
CA THR A 293 15.62 -0.96 22.34
C THR A 293 16.32 -2.01 23.21
N ASP A 294 17.57 -1.77 23.60
CA ASP A 294 18.35 -2.72 24.41
C ASP A 294 17.70 -2.95 25.78
N ALA A 295 17.28 -1.86 26.42
CA ALA A 295 16.63 -1.91 27.73
C ALA A 295 15.28 -2.67 27.68
N LEU A 296 14.53 -2.51 26.58
CA LEU A 296 13.30 -3.25 26.34
C LEU A 296 13.56 -4.75 26.12
N ILE A 297 14.59 -5.12 25.35
CA ILE A 297 14.98 -6.52 25.14
C ILE A 297 15.40 -7.18 26.47
N GLU A 298 16.07 -6.43 27.36
CA GLU A 298 16.47 -6.91 28.69
C GLU A 298 15.32 -6.91 29.72
N SER A 299 14.20 -6.25 29.43
CA SER A 299 13.07 -6.14 30.35
C SER A 299 12.39 -7.49 30.59
N SER A 300 11.84 -7.67 31.80
CA SER A 300 11.12 -8.90 32.14
C SER A 300 9.83 -9.11 31.34
N LEU A 301 9.25 -8.04 30.80
CA LEU A 301 7.99 -8.11 30.08
C LEU A 301 8.21 -8.39 28.59
N LEU A 302 8.97 -7.54 27.89
CA LEU A 302 9.22 -7.74 26.46
C LEU A 302 10.26 -8.83 26.19
N GLY A 303 11.33 -8.93 27.00
CA GLY A 303 12.36 -9.96 26.84
C GLY A 303 11.85 -11.38 27.06
N ALA A 304 10.72 -11.53 27.75
CA ALA A 304 10.03 -12.81 27.93
C ALA A 304 9.16 -13.22 26.73
N VAL A 305 8.90 -12.32 25.77
CA VAL A 305 8.08 -12.61 24.60
C VAL A 305 8.82 -13.58 23.66
N PRO A 306 8.23 -14.74 23.29
CA PRO A 306 8.89 -15.73 22.44
C PRO A 306 9.38 -15.18 21.10
N ALA A 307 8.59 -14.33 20.45
CA ALA A 307 8.98 -13.70 19.19
C ALA A 307 10.25 -12.84 19.31
N VAL A 308 10.47 -12.17 20.47
CA VAL A 308 11.71 -11.41 20.73
C VAL A 308 12.91 -12.33 20.84
N GLN A 309 12.77 -13.45 21.56
CA GLN A 309 13.84 -14.45 21.73
C GLN A 309 14.19 -15.15 20.41
N GLN A 310 13.20 -15.34 19.55
CA GLN A 310 13.34 -15.95 18.22
C GLN A 310 13.79 -14.96 17.13
N GLN A 311 14.09 -13.69 17.49
CA GLN A 311 14.48 -12.63 16.55
C GLN A 311 13.43 -12.33 15.48
N LYS A 312 12.15 -12.51 15.79
CA LYS A 312 10.99 -12.24 14.91
C LYS A 312 10.48 -10.79 15.02
N THR A 313 11.34 -9.86 15.44
CA THR A 313 10.94 -8.50 15.80
C THR A 313 11.28 -7.49 14.69
N VAL A 314 10.29 -6.73 14.25
CA VAL A 314 10.47 -5.54 13.41
C VAL A 314 10.40 -4.29 14.28
N TRP A 315 11.54 -3.61 14.45
CA TRP A 315 11.61 -2.37 15.21
C TRP A 315 11.21 -1.17 14.36
N LEU A 316 10.26 -0.37 14.86
CA LEU A 316 9.77 0.85 14.25
C LEU A 316 10.22 2.06 15.09
N ASP A 317 11.32 2.68 14.64
CA ASP A 317 11.90 3.83 15.32
C ASP A 317 10.97 5.04 15.27
N ARG A 318 10.59 5.55 16.44
CA ARG A 318 9.76 6.75 16.56
C ARG A 318 10.42 7.95 15.90
N GLY A 319 9.60 8.78 15.27
CA GLY A 319 10.05 10.00 14.60
C GLY A 319 10.58 9.79 13.18
N THR A 320 10.64 8.54 12.69
CA THR A 320 10.99 8.23 11.30
C THR A 320 9.78 8.32 10.36
N ALA A 321 10.00 8.51 9.06
CA ALA A 321 8.91 8.52 8.08
C ALA A 321 8.14 7.20 8.05
N LEU A 322 8.83 6.07 8.20
CA LEU A 322 8.22 4.75 8.27
C LEU A 322 7.27 4.61 9.46
N HIS A 323 7.70 5.05 10.65
CA HIS A 323 6.85 5.07 11.84
C HIS A 323 5.60 5.95 11.65
N ALA A 324 5.76 7.11 10.99
CA ALA A 324 4.66 8.00 10.63
C ALA A 324 3.65 7.33 9.70
N ALA A 325 4.15 6.76 8.61
CA ALA A 325 3.35 6.10 7.60
C ALA A 325 2.57 4.93 8.20
N PHE A 326 3.21 4.14 9.07
CA PHE A 326 2.60 2.96 9.66
C PHE A 326 1.52 3.29 10.70
N ASN A 327 1.68 4.36 11.48
CA ASN A 327 0.66 4.78 12.43
C ASN A 327 -0.57 5.41 11.78
N THR A 328 -0.42 5.94 10.56
CA THR A 328 -1.44 6.78 9.93
C THR A 328 -2.15 6.07 8.80
N VAL A 329 -1.44 5.22 8.06
CA VAL A 329 -1.87 4.43 6.89
C VAL A 329 -2.84 5.22 6.01
N THR A 330 -2.29 6.01 5.10
CA THR A 330 -3.05 6.76 4.10
C THR A 330 -2.71 6.23 2.72
N ILE A 331 -3.57 6.53 1.75
CA ILE A 331 -3.33 6.12 0.35
C ILE A 331 -1.96 6.59 -0.18
N LEU A 332 -1.47 7.76 0.25
CA LEU A 332 -0.15 8.25 -0.17
C LEU A 332 1.01 7.65 0.64
N SER A 333 0.77 7.25 1.89
CA SER A 333 1.80 6.63 2.72
C SER A 333 2.06 5.16 2.36
N LEU A 334 1.13 4.52 1.62
CA LEU A 334 1.25 3.13 1.16
C LEU A 334 2.55 2.88 0.41
N ASP A 335 2.95 3.72 -0.54
CA ASP A 335 4.19 3.52 -1.30
C ASP A 335 5.41 3.36 -0.38
N LEU A 336 5.51 4.21 0.66
CA LEU A 336 6.58 4.12 1.64
C LEU A 336 6.49 2.84 2.48
N LEU A 337 5.29 2.44 2.88
CA LEU A 337 5.07 1.19 3.63
C LEU A 337 5.43 -0.04 2.79
N LEU A 338 5.05 -0.05 1.52
CA LEU A 338 5.35 -1.15 0.62
C LEU A 338 6.85 -1.25 0.33
N ASP A 339 7.52 -0.12 0.13
CA ASP A 339 8.96 -0.09 -0.15
C ASP A 339 9.82 -0.44 1.08
N GLU A 340 9.43 0.03 2.27
CA GLU A 340 10.28 -0.07 3.47
C GLU A 340 9.80 -1.10 4.50
N LEU A 341 8.49 -1.26 4.71
CA LEU A 341 7.97 -2.16 5.76
C LEU A 341 7.89 -3.61 5.28
N VAL A 342 7.40 -3.85 4.06
CA VAL A 342 7.17 -5.21 3.55
C VAL A 342 8.47 -6.04 3.54
N PRO A 343 9.62 -5.52 3.07
CA PRO A 343 10.89 -6.26 3.16
C PRO A 343 11.28 -6.55 4.61
N LYS A 344 11.17 -5.57 5.53
CA LYS A 344 11.52 -5.75 6.95
C LYS A 344 10.67 -6.83 7.63
N ILE A 345 9.38 -6.89 7.30
CA ILE A 345 8.48 -7.94 7.78
C ILE A 345 8.91 -9.29 7.19
N SER A 346 9.14 -9.35 5.87
CA SER A 346 9.55 -10.60 5.23
C SER A 346 10.88 -11.14 5.74
N ASP A 347 11.82 -10.27 6.14
CA ASP A 347 13.13 -10.68 6.67
C ASP A 347 13.03 -11.43 8.00
N VAL A 348 11.99 -11.15 8.80
CA VAL A 348 11.80 -11.79 10.12
C VAL A 348 10.81 -12.96 10.10
N VAL A 349 9.99 -13.07 9.05
CA VAL A 349 9.16 -14.25 8.82
C VAL A 349 10.08 -15.40 8.42
N THR A 350 10.40 -16.23 9.40
CA THR A 350 11.08 -17.50 9.13
C THR A 350 10.11 -18.41 8.41
N VAL A 351 10.51 -18.92 7.24
CA VAL A 351 9.86 -20.10 6.69
C VAL A 351 10.20 -21.24 7.63
N VAL A 352 9.30 -21.53 8.59
CA VAL A 352 9.39 -22.73 9.43
C VAL A 352 9.09 -23.89 8.51
N LEU A 353 10.15 -24.40 7.89
CA LEU A 353 10.09 -25.59 7.10
C LEU A 353 10.25 -26.76 8.05
N ASP A 354 9.19 -27.56 8.17
CA ASP A 354 9.32 -28.88 8.77
C ASP A 354 10.51 -29.61 8.13
N PRO A 355 11.30 -30.38 8.90
CA PRO A 355 12.40 -31.14 8.34
C PRO A 355 11.87 -32.04 7.21
N PRO A 356 12.43 -31.95 5.99
CA PRO A 356 11.84 -32.62 4.84
C PRO A 356 11.85 -34.13 5.04
N THR A 357 10.73 -34.77 4.72
CA THR A 357 10.59 -36.22 4.63
C THR A 357 11.59 -36.81 3.64
N ALA A 358 11.79 -38.13 3.69
CA ALA A 358 12.71 -38.79 2.76
C ALA A 358 12.30 -38.58 1.28
N GLU A 359 11.00 -38.47 0.99
CA GLU A 359 10.51 -38.24 -0.36
C GLU A 359 10.72 -36.79 -0.80
N GLU A 360 10.47 -35.82 0.08
CA GLU A 360 10.77 -34.41 -0.14
C GLU A 360 12.26 -34.18 -0.39
N GLN A 361 13.14 -34.88 0.35
CA GLN A 361 14.59 -34.84 0.11
C GLN A 361 14.97 -35.32 -1.29
N LEU A 362 14.29 -36.35 -1.82
CA LEU A 362 14.53 -36.83 -3.19
C LEU A 362 14.07 -35.80 -4.24
N ALA A 363 12.93 -35.14 -4.01
CA ALA A 363 12.43 -34.09 -4.88
C ALA A 363 13.36 -32.86 -4.87
N MET A 364 13.80 -32.44 -3.68
CA MET A 364 14.77 -31.36 -3.49
C MET A 364 16.12 -31.68 -4.14
N GLU A 365 16.59 -32.92 -4.06
CA GLU A 365 17.84 -33.33 -4.71
C GLU A 365 17.71 -33.33 -6.23
N ALA A 366 16.60 -33.84 -6.79
CA ALA A 366 16.33 -33.76 -8.22
C ALA A 366 16.34 -32.31 -8.72
N PHE A 367 15.65 -31.41 -7.99
CA PHE A 367 15.68 -29.97 -8.23
C PHE A 367 17.10 -29.41 -8.25
N ARG A 368 17.87 -29.66 -7.17
CA ARG A 368 19.24 -29.15 -7.01
C ARG A 368 20.15 -29.60 -8.16
N LEU A 369 20.04 -30.86 -8.56
CA LEU A 369 20.83 -31.42 -9.66
C LEU A 369 20.48 -30.80 -11.02
N VAL A 370 19.20 -30.52 -11.26
CA VAL A 370 18.76 -29.97 -12.56
C VAL A 370 19.07 -28.50 -12.70
N TYR A 371 18.95 -27.70 -11.65
CA TYR A 371 19.16 -26.25 -11.77
C TYR A 371 20.58 -25.81 -11.43
N GLY A 372 21.36 -26.62 -10.71
CA GLY A 372 22.78 -26.37 -10.49
C GLY A 372 23.55 -26.19 -11.80
N SER A 373 24.27 -25.07 -11.92
CA SER A 373 25.10 -24.79 -13.09
C SER A 373 26.34 -25.68 -13.14
N GLU A 374 26.89 -26.04 -11.99
CA GLU A 374 28.11 -26.86 -11.87
C GLU A 374 27.82 -28.37 -11.80
N THR A 375 26.56 -28.76 -11.74
CA THR A 375 26.18 -30.19 -11.71
C THR A 375 26.57 -30.88 -13.00
N LYS A 376 27.14 -32.09 -12.89
CA LYS A 376 27.57 -32.85 -14.06
C LYS A 376 26.35 -33.26 -14.89
N TRP A 377 26.50 -33.17 -16.21
CA TRP A 377 25.43 -33.56 -17.15
C TRP A 377 24.90 -34.99 -16.93
N SER A 378 25.78 -35.92 -16.57
CA SER A 378 25.41 -37.32 -16.27
C SER A 378 24.45 -37.45 -15.09
N GLU A 379 24.51 -36.53 -14.14
CA GLU A 379 23.64 -36.50 -12.97
C GLU A 379 22.33 -35.78 -13.31
N LYS A 380 22.42 -34.62 -13.97
CA LYS A 380 21.30 -33.79 -14.41
C LYS A 380 20.34 -34.53 -15.34
N LYS A 381 20.85 -35.18 -16.39
CA LYS A 381 20.03 -35.77 -17.47
C LYS A 381 19.05 -36.85 -17.02
N ARG A 382 19.21 -37.38 -15.79
CA ARG A 382 18.31 -38.38 -15.21
C ARG A 382 17.02 -37.76 -14.68
N HIS A 383 17.07 -36.51 -14.27
CA HIS A 383 15.96 -35.78 -13.64
C HIS A 383 15.41 -34.68 -14.55
N LEU A 384 15.73 -34.72 -15.85
CA LEU A 384 15.33 -33.71 -16.82
C LEU A 384 14.62 -34.39 -17.99
N GLU A 385 13.38 -34.01 -18.23
CA GLU A 385 12.60 -34.46 -19.38
C GLU A 385 13.28 -33.99 -20.68
N ASN A 386 13.25 -34.83 -21.72
CA ASN A 386 13.88 -34.55 -23.02
C ASN A 386 15.34 -34.08 -22.94
N ALA A 387 16.09 -34.54 -21.92
CA ALA A 387 17.44 -34.05 -21.63
C ALA A 387 18.39 -34.01 -22.84
N SER A 388 18.33 -35.00 -23.74
CA SER A 388 19.19 -35.04 -24.94
C SER A 388 19.13 -33.77 -25.78
N GLU A 389 17.93 -33.20 -25.95
CA GLU A 389 17.71 -31.98 -26.73
C GLU A 389 18.21 -30.73 -25.97
N LEU A 390 18.15 -30.76 -24.64
CA LEU A 390 18.51 -29.64 -23.77
C LEU A 390 20.01 -29.55 -23.46
N ARG A 391 20.84 -30.46 -23.99
CA ARG A 391 22.27 -30.53 -23.66
C ARG A 391 23.03 -29.25 -24.02
N LEU A 392 22.77 -28.69 -25.20
CA LEU A 392 23.44 -27.47 -25.67
C LEU A 392 23.03 -26.24 -24.85
N ALA A 393 21.73 -26.10 -24.55
CA ALA A 393 21.22 -25.02 -23.72
C ALA A 393 21.82 -25.07 -22.29
N ASN A 394 21.93 -26.27 -21.71
CA ASN A 394 22.60 -26.46 -20.43
C ASN A 394 24.09 -26.10 -20.47
N GLU A 395 24.79 -26.39 -21.56
CA GLU A 395 26.21 -26.02 -21.72
C GLU A 395 26.38 -24.50 -21.75
N ALA A 396 25.53 -23.79 -22.51
CA ALA A 396 25.49 -22.33 -22.54
C ALA A 396 25.17 -21.73 -21.16
N TYR A 397 24.23 -22.32 -20.41
CA TYR A 397 23.93 -21.93 -19.03
C TYR A 397 25.13 -22.05 -18.10
N ARG A 398 25.84 -23.18 -18.17
CA ARG A 398 27.05 -23.40 -17.36
C ARG A 398 28.15 -22.40 -17.72
N GLU A 399 28.35 -22.13 -19.01
CA GLU A 399 29.35 -21.16 -19.47
C GLU A 399 29.01 -19.74 -19.00
N GLY A 400 27.75 -19.31 -19.12
CA GLY A 400 27.31 -18.00 -18.62
C GLY A 400 27.39 -17.85 -17.10
N ALA A 401 27.30 -18.95 -16.36
CA ALA A 401 27.46 -18.96 -14.89
C ALA A 401 28.92 -18.91 -14.43
N ALA A 402 29.88 -19.28 -15.29
CA ALA A 402 31.27 -19.48 -14.89
C ALA A 402 31.94 -18.19 -14.38
N ASP A 403 31.65 -17.05 -15.01
CA ASP A 403 32.22 -15.75 -14.64
C ASP A 403 31.77 -15.27 -13.24
N ASN A 404 30.69 -15.84 -12.69
CA ASN A 404 30.16 -15.53 -11.36
C ASN A 404 30.48 -16.59 -10.30
N GLY A 405 31.43 -17.50 -10.58
CA GLY A 405 31.76 -18.61 -9.67
C GLY A 405 30.66 -19.66 -9.56
N GLY A 406 29.79 -19.74 -10.59
CA GLY A 406 28.66 -20.66 -10.62
C GLY A 406 27.39 -20.09 -9.99
N ILE A 407 26.27 -20.69 -10.39
CA ILE A 407 24.93 -20.50 -9.84
C ILE A 407 24.55 -21.78 -9.09
N THR A 408 24.28 -21.64 -7.78
CA THR A 408 23.82 -22.72 -6.91
C THR A 408 22.41 -22.41 -6.42
N LEU A 409 21.48 -23.35 -6.58
CA LEU A 409 20.15 -23.26 -6.00
C LEU A 409 20.11 -24.21 -4.80
N ARG A 410 19.84 -23.68 -3.61
CA ARG A 410 19.81 -24.44 -2.36
C ARG A 410 18.36 -24.62 -1.92
N PRO A 411 17.76 -25.80 -2.13
CA PRO A 411 16.41 -26.05 -1.65
C PRO A 411 16.40 -26.07 -0.12
N LYS A 412 15.42 -25.37 0.47
CA LYS A 412 15.15 -25.28 1.90
C LYS A 412 14.05 -26.24 2.33
N ALA A 413 13.04 -26.46 1.48
CA ALA A 413 12.00 -27.46 1.68
C ALA A 413 11.30 -27.89 0.40
N ALA A 414 10.41 -28.87 0.54
CA ALA A 414 9.45 -29.25 -0.45
C ALA A 414 8.09 -29.51 0.19
N GLU A 415 7.02 -29.25 -0.55
CA GLU A 415 5.65 -29.67 -0.24
C GLU A 415 5.17 -30.59 -1.36
N ILE A 416 4.86 -31.85 -1.04
CA ILE A 416 4.38 -32.84 -2.01
C ILE A 416 2.86 -32.88 -2.02
N VAL A 417 2.28 -32.68 -3.20
CA VAL A 417 0.85 -32.86 -3.47
C VAL A 417 0.69 -33.76 -4.69
N ASN A 418 0.30 -35.02 -4.45
CA ASN A 418 0.25 -36.07 -5.46
C ASN A 418 1.61 -36.21 -6.17
N ASP A 419 1.63 -36.14 -7.51
CA ASP A 419 2.82 -36.30 -8.34
C ASP A 419 3.58 -34.98 -8.58
N SER A 420 3.44 -34.01 -7.68
CA SER A 420 4.08 -32.70 -7.80
C SER A 420 4.65 -32.26 -6.46
N ALA A 421 5.89 -31.76 -6.48
CA ALA A 421 6.59 -31.21 -5.33
C ALA A 421 6.88 -29.74 -5.57
N ARG A 422 6.34 -28.85 -4.73
CA ARG A 422 6.72 -27.43 -4.71
C ARG A 422 7.97 -27.27 -3.85
N ILE A 423 9.08 -26.88 -4.46
CA ILE A 423 10.38 -26.71 -3.78
C ILE A 423 10.56 -25.24 -3.42
N ILE A 424 10.83 -24.94 -2.14
CA ILE A 424 11.26 -23.61 -1.68
C ILE A 424 12.79 -23.57 -1.69
N TYR A 425 13.41 -22.55 -2.25
CA TYR A 425 14.88 -22.50 -2.43
C TYR A 425 15.46 -21.09 -2.46
N ASP A 426 16.76 -21.02 -2.18
CA ASP A 426 17.57 -19.81 -2.30
C ASP A 426 18.54 -19.93 -3.48
N VAL A 427 18.88 -18.81 -4.13
CA VAL A 427 19.84 -18.72 -5.22
C VAL A 427 21.12 -18.06 -4.72
N TYR A 428 22.26 -18.68 -5.03
CA TYR A 428 23.58 -18.21 -4.66
C TYR A 428 24.43 -17.96 -5.92
N PHE A 429 25.16 -16.84 -5.90
CA PHE A 429 26.28 -16.57 -6.80
C PHE A 429 27.57 -16.68 -5.99
N GLY A 430 28.34 -17.75 -6.18
CA GLY A 430 29.39 -18.15 -5.24
C GLY A 430 28.83 -18.48 -3.84
N ASP A 431 29.40 -17.88 -2.80
CA ASP A 431 29.01 -18.11 -1.40
C ASP A 431 27.92 -17.14 -0.88
N SER A 432 27.51 -16.15 -1.68
CA SER A 432 26.53 -15.14 -1.28
C SER A 432 25.14 -15.46 -1.82
N ALA A 433 24.13 -15.43 -0.94
CA ALA A 433 22.73 -15.53 -1.33
C ALA A 433 22.32 -14.25 -2.09
N ALA A 434 21.71 -14.41 -3.26
CA ALA A 434 21.26 -13.33 -4.12
C ALA A 434 19.74 -13.17 -4.14
N TYR A 435 19.03 -14.29 -4.03
CA TYR A 435 17.57 -14.34 -3.94
C TYR A 435 17.19 -15.44 -2.95
N THR A 436 16.20 -15.18 -2.11
CA THR A 436 15.75 -16.16 -1.09
C THR A 436 14.27 -16.48 -1.27
N ASP A 437 13.86 -17.65 -0.76
CA ASP A 437 12.44 -18.05 -0.65
C ASP A 437 11.67 -18.11 -1.98
N LEU A 438 12.38 -18.40 -3.06
CA LEU A 438 11.78 -18.66 -4.36
C LEU A 438 11.12 -20.05 -4.37
N ASP A 439 10.18 -20.27 -5.28
CA ASP A 439 9.58 -21.58 -5.46
C ASP A 439 9.49 -22.05 -6.91
N ARG A 440 9.62 -23.37 -7.09
CA ARG A 440 9.46 -24.07 -8.37
C ARG A 440 8.93 -25.48 -8.15
N THR A 441 8.24 -26.02 -9.17
CA THR A 441 7.68 -27.37 -9.11
C THR A 441 8.63 -28.40 -9.75
N VAL A 442 8.69 -29.59 -9.16
CA VAL A 442 9.25 -30.81 -9.74
C VAL A 442 8.17 -31.88 -9.77
N TYR A 443 8.18 -32.77 -10.75
CA TYR A 443 7.09 -33.72 -10.99
C TYR A 443 7.57 -35.16 -10.82
N LEU A 444 6.74 -36.03 -10.26
CA LEU A 444 7.02 -37.46 -10.18
C LEU A 444 6.60 -38.12 -11.50
N ILE A 445 7.57 -38.43 -12.36
CA ILE A 445 7.33 -39.04 -13.68
C ILE A 445 8.00 -40.42 -13.70
N ASP A 446 7.22 -41.47 -13.96
CA ASP A 446 7.69 -42.86 -13.96
C ASP A 446 8.46 -43.27 -12.68
N GLY A 447 8.01 -42.73 -11.53
CA GLY A 447 8.64 -42.98 -10.22
C GLY A 447 9.93 -42.21 -9.97
N LEU A 448 10.24 -41.21 -10.79
CA LEU A 448 11.43 -40.36 -10.66
C LEU A 448 11.06 -38.88 -10.67
N TRP A 449 11.49 -38.15 -9.63
CA TRP A 449 11.35 -36.70 -9.58
C TRP A 449 12.11 -36.05 -10.73
N THR A 450 11.38 -35.36 -11.60
CA THR A 450 11.81 -34.89 -12.92
C THR A 450 11.32 -33.46 -13.12
N VAL A 451 12.21 -32.60 -13.61
CA VAL A 451 11.89 -31.25 -14.10
C VAL A 451 11.47 -31.37 -15.56
N THR A 452 10.33 -30.75 -15.91
CA THR A 452 9.86 -30.76 -17.29
C THR A 452 10.74 -29.91 -18.19
N GLU A 453 10.74 -30.22 -19.49
CA GLU A 453 11.45 -29.40 -20.49
C GLU A 453 10.99 -27.94 -20.43
N LYS A 454 9.66 -27.73 -20.31
CA LYS A 454 9.05 -26.41 -20.22
C LYS A 454 9.57 -25.61 -19.02
N ASP A 455 9.64 -26.22 -17.84
CA ASP A 455 10.07 -25.51 -16.63
C ASP A 455 11.57 -25.20 -16.68
N TYR A 456 12.36 -26.12 -17.22
CA TYR A 456 13.80 -25.90 -17.40
C TYR A 456 14.07 -24.78 -18.41
N CYS A 457 13.39 -24.77 -19.56
CA CYS A 457 13.50 -23.69 -20.54
C CYS A 457 13.00 -22.35 -19.97
N GLY A 458 11.90 -22.35 -19.20
CA GLY A 458 11.42 -21.17 -18.50
C GLY A 458 12.44 -20.59 -17.52
N PHE A 459 13.16 -21.47 -16.80
CA PHE A 459 14.29 -21.07 -15.96
C PHE A 459 15.44 -20.47 -16.78
N LEU A 460 15.86 -21.14 -17.86
CA LEU A 460 16.95 -20.67 -18.72
C LEU A 460 16.65 -19.31 -19.35
N SER A 461 15.41 -19.07 -19.77
CA SER A 461 14.98 -17.78 -20.31
C SER A 461 15.14 -16.64 -19.28
N ALA A 462 14.87 -16.90 -17.99
CA ALA A 462 15.10 -15.91 -16.93
C ALA A 462 16.59 -15.60 -16.75
N ALA A 463 17.47 -16.57 -17.04
CA ALA A 463 18.92 -16.41 -17.09
C ALA A 463 19.44 -15.88 -18.44
N GLN A 464 18.54 -15.45 -19.35
CA GLN A 464 18.87 -14.98 -20.70
C GLN A 464 19.61 -16.03 -21.56
N VAL A 465 19.39 -17.32 -21.27
CA VAL A 465 19.93 -18.44 -22.04
C VAL A 465 18.83 -18.96 -22.98
N PRO A 466 19.05 -18.96 -24.30
CA PRO A 466 18.07 -19.49 -25.24
C PRO A 466 17.89 -21.00 -25.05
N CYS A 467 16.63 -21.44 -24.97
CA CYS A 467 16.25 -22.84 -25.10
C CYS A 467 15.75 -23.05 -26.52
N SER A 468 16.23 -24.08 -27.21
CA SER A 468 15.69 -24.47 -28.52
C SER A 468 14.25 -24.97 -28.35
N GLU A 469 13.31 -24.42 -29.14
CA GLU A 469 11.94 -24.93 -29.29
C GLU A 469 11.89 -26.23 -30.09
#